data_AF-A0A1S1LZJ4-F1
#
_entry.id   AF-A0A1S1LZJ4-F1
#
_cell.length_a   1.000
_cell.length_b   1.000
_cell.length_c   1.000
_cell.angle_alpha   90.00
_cell.angle_beta   90.00
_cell.angle_gamma   90.00
#
_symmetry.space_group_name_H-M   'P 1'
#
loop_
_entity.id
_entity.type
_entity.pdbx_description
1 polymer ?
#
loop_
_entity_poly.entity_id
_entity_poly.type
_entity_poly.pdbx_seq_one_letter_code
_entity_poly.pdbx_strand_id
1 'polypeptide(L)'
;MELTRRVALSYRRLAEQLTELLAEHLPADHRALEAVADLDRYWQNDNQGNQLWVVPQLAPPGEDDLLTTSEVAAQAYVSPAAVRMWNSRAKQGLDGVRAIDTPDGPRFRWGDVLEYKKRRRARRAQ
;
A
#
# COMPACT_ATOMS: atom_id res chain seq x y z
N MET A 1 21.18 7.29 -3.14
CA MET A 1 21.72 7.61 -1.80
C MET A 1 20.82 8.55 -0.99
N GLU A 2 20.34 9.68 -1.54
CA GLU A 2 19.53 10.64 -0.77
C GLU A 2 18.16 10.09 -0.30
N LEU A 3 17.47 9.32 -1.15
CA LEU A 3 16.19 8.68 -0.81
C LEU A 3 16.35 7.64 0.32
N THR A 4 17.37 6.79 0.23
CA THR A 4 17.72 5.79 1.25
C THR A 4 17.98 6.45 2.61
N ARG A 5 18.69 7.59 2.60
CA ARG A 5 18.96 8.38 3.81
C ARG A 5 17.69 8.97 4.40
N ARG A 6 16.76 9.46 3.58
CA ARG A 6 15.45 9.96 4.04
C ARG A 6 14.61 8.84 4.67
N VAL A 7 14.55 7.67 4.03
CA VAL A 7 13.81 6.50 4.56
C VAL A 7 14.39 6.05 5.92
N ALA A 8 15.71 5.99 6.05
CA ALA A 8 16.37 5.65 7.32
C ALA A 8 16.04 6.63 8.45
N LEU A 9 16.02 7.93 8.15
CA LEU A 9 15.65 8.97 9.12
C LEU A 9 14.17 8.89 9.52
N SER A 10 13.28 8.63 8.57
CA SER A 10 11.85 8.43 8.85
C SER A 10 11.59 7.19 9.70
N TYR A 11 12.29 6.09 9.42
CA TYR A 11 12.20 4.86 10.22
C TYR A 11 12.66 5.08 11.66
N ARG A 12 13.83 5.71 11.85
CA ARG A 12 14.38 5.98 13.19
C ARG A 12 13.43 6.85 14.03
N ARG A 13 12.87 7.90 13.42
CA ARG A 13 11.87 8.77 14.06
C ARG A 13 10.64 7.98 14.51
N LEU A 14 10.17 7.03 13.70
CA LEU A 14 9.03 6.19 14.02
C LEU A 14 9.34 5.22 15.19
N ALA A 15 10.53 4.62 15.20
CA ALA A 15 10.96 3.72 16.26
C ALA A 15 11.09 4.46 17.62
N GLU A 16 11.62 5.69 17.59
CA GLU A 16 11.69 6.58 18.77
C GLU A 16 10.28 6.87 19.31
N GLN A 17 9.36 7.33 18.46
CA GLN A 17 7.98 7.63 18.83
C GLN A 17 7.22 6.42 19.37
N LEU A 18 7.43 5.25 18.76
CA LEU A 18 6.81 4.01 19.23
C LEU A 18 7.35 3.60 20.60
N THR A 19 8.65 3.78 20.85
CA THR A 19 9.25 3.48 22.16
C THR A 19 8.70 4.40 23.24
N GLU A 20 8.60 5.71 22.96
CA GLU A 20 8.02 6.69 23.87
C GLU A 20 6.57 6.34 24.23
N LEU A 21 5.74 6.07 23.21
CA LEU A 21 4.34 5.69 23.40
C LEU A 21 4.18 4.40 24.22
N LEU A 22 5.01 3.39 23.95
CA LEU A 22 4.97 2.12 24.68
C LEU A 22 5.45 2.29 26.13
N ALA A 23 6.45 3.14 26.38
CA ALA A 23 6.97 3.40 27.72
C ALA A 23 5.97 4.14 28.63
N GLU A 24 5.03 4.89 28.05
CA GLU A 24 3.91 5.49 28.79
C GLU A 24 2.91 4.44 29.33
N HIS A 25 2.84 3.27 28.68
CA HIS A 25 1.78 2.29 28.91
C HIS A 25 2.29 0.94 29.44
N LEU A 26 3.61 0.71 29.40
CA LEU A 26 4.24 -0.56 29.73
C LEU A 26 5.37 -0.35 30.74
N PRO A 27 5.62 -1.33 31.63
CA PRO A 27 6.75 -1.27 32.55
C PRO A 27 8.08 -1.35 31.78
N ALA A 28 9.14 -0.80 32.37
CA ALA A 28 10.43 -0.59 31.71
C ALA A 28 11.13 -1.90 31.27
N ASP A 29 10.79 -3.04 31.88
CA ASP A 29 11.29 -4.38 31.59
C ASP A 29 10.37 -5.16 30.63
N HIS A 30 9.36 -4.51 30.07
CA HIS A 30 8.42 -5.19 29.17
C HIS A 30 9.08 -5.50 27.82
N ARG A 31 9.10 -6.78 27.44
CA ARG A 31 9.62 -7.33 26.16
C ARG A 31 9.25 -6.59 24.87
N ALA A 32 8.17 -5.81 24.87
CA ALA A 32 7.76 -5.00 23.72
C ALA A 32 8.73 -3.82 23.46
N LEU A 33 9.31 -3.24 24.51
CA LEU A 33 10.35 -2.21 24.40
C LEU A 33 11.65 -2.80 23.85
N GLU A 34 12.01 -4.00 24.31
CA GLU A 34 13.15 -4.76 23.76
C GLU A 34 12.96 -5.11 22.28
N ALA A 35 11.74 -5.49 21.89
CA ALA A 35 11.42 -5.80 20.49
C ALA A 35 11.63 -4.59 19.56
N VAL A 36 11.30 -3.36 20.00
CA VAL A 36 11.55 -2.14 19.20
C VAL A 36 13.05 -1.88 19.07
N ALA A 37 13.82 -2.07 20.16
CA ALA A 37 15.27 -1.94 20.13
C ALA A 37 15.93 -3.02 19.25
N ASP A 38 15.40 -4.25 19.23
CA ASP A 38 15.84 -5.30 18.32
C ASP A 38 15.62 -4.93 16.86
N LEU A 39 14.46 -4.37 16.51
CA LEU A 39 14.17 -3.93 15.14
C LEU A 39 15.15 -2.83 14.68
N ASP A 40 15.50 -1.87 15.54
CA ASP A 40 16.51 -0.85 15.24
C ASP A 40 17.91 -1.46 15.07
N ARG A 41 18.29 -2.43 15.93
CA ARG A 41 19.54 -3.19 15.77
C ARG A 41 19.58 -3.97 14.45
N TYR A 42 18.49 -4.61 14.06
CA TYR A 42 18.38 -5.31 12.77
C TYR A 42 18.50 -4.35 11.58
N TRP A 43 17.94 -3.15 11.68
CA TRP A 43 18.07 -2.12 10.65
C TRP A 43 19.50 -1.61 10.48
N GLN A 44 20.25 -1.43 11.58
CA GLN A 44 21.61 -0.89 11.55
C GLN A 44 22.69 -1.90 11.13
N ASN A 45 22.37 -3.20 11.12
CA ASN A 45 23.36 -4.25 10.88
C ASN A 45 23.59 -4.47 9.37
N ASP A 46 24.46 -3.64 8.78
CA ASP A 46 24.86 -3.68 7.36
C ASP A 46 25.43 -5.05 6.92
N ASN A 47 25.99 -5.82 7.85
CA ASN A 47 26.57 -7.15 7.60
C ASN A 47 25.54 -8.28 7.38
N GLN A 48 24.26 -8.04 7.69
CA GLN A 48 23.17 -8.95 7.34
C GLN A 48 22.43 -8.51 6.07
N GLY A 49 23.03 -7.58 5.31
CA GLY A 49 22.65 -7.28 3.94
C GLY A 49 21.17 -6.97 3.80
N ASN A 50 20.72 -5.83 4.34
CA ASN A 50 19.48 -5.20 3.90
C ASN A 50 18.33 -6.22 3.74
N GLN A 51 18.15 -7.12 4.73
CA GLN A 51 17.15 -8.17 4.67
C GLN A 51 15.84 -7.47 4.36
N LEU A 52 15.34 -7.74 3.14
CA LEU A 52 14.14 -7.16 2.59
C LEU A 52 13.05 -7.38 3.63
N TRP A 53 12.72 -6.31 4.37
CA TRP A 53 11.54 -6.28 5.19
C TRP A 53 10.39 -6.53 4.23
N VAL A 54 9.92 -7.78 4.18
CA VAL A 54 8.71 -8.14 3.44
C VAL A 54 7.59 -7.53 4.26
N VAL A 55 7.25 -6.28 3.94
CA VAL A 55 6.02 -5.66 4.42
C VAL A 55 4.92 -6.66 4.11
N PRO A 56 4.20 -7.20 5.11
CA PRO A 56 3.12 -8.14 4.87
C PRO A 56 2.15 -7.50 3.88
N GLN A 57 2.18 -7.94 2.64
CA GLN A 57 1.24 -7.48 1.65
C GLN A 57 -0.05 -8.24 1.95
N LEU A 58 -1.15 -7.51 2.14
CA LEU A 58 -2.47 -8.11 2.07
C LEU A 58 -2.50 -8.95 0.80
N ALA A 59 -3.00 -10.19 0.91
CA ALA A 59 -3.14 -11.06 -0.25
C ALA A 59 -3.76 -10.26 -1.40
N PRO A 60 -3.18 -10.30 -2.60
CA PRO A 60 -3.73 -9.55 -3.71
C PRO A 60 -5.19 -9.97 -3.90
N PRO A 61 -6.11 -9.03 -4.20
CA PRO A 61 -7.50 -9.38 -4.42
C PRO A 61 -7.62 -10.42 -5.54
N GLY A 62 -8.55 -11.37 -5.38
CA GLY A 62 -8.97 -12.25 -6.45
C GLY A 62 -9.59 -11.45 -7.60
N GLU A 63 -9.57 -12.00 -8.81
CA GLU A 63 -10.13 -11.31 -9.99
C GLU A 63 -11.63 -11.02 -9.86
N ASP A 64 -12.35 -11.82 -9.08
CA ASP A 64 -13.79 -11.67 -8.83
C ASP A 64 -14.12 -10.74 -7.67
N ASP A 65 -13.12 -10.28 -6.92
CA ASP A 65 -13.35 -9.44 -5.76
C ASP A 65 -13.90 -8.07 -6.18
N LEU A 66 -14.91 -7.60 -5.44
CA LEU A 66 -15.55 -6.31 -5.64
C LEU A 66 -14.99 -5.27 -4.66
N LEU A 67 -14.17 -4.39 -5.20
CA LEU A 67 -13.44 -3.37 -4.45
C LEU A 67 -14.12 -2.01 -4.55
N THR A 68 -14.10 -1.27 -3.46
CA THR A 68 -14.43 0.15 -3.43
C THR A 68 -13.41 0.98 -4.23
N THR A 69 -13.76 2.23 -4.52
CA THR A 69 -12.85 3.19 -5.18
C THR A 69 -11.51 3.32 -4.44
N SER A 70 -11.53 3.37 -3.11
CA SER A 70 -10.32 3.54 -2.29
C SER A 70 -9.43 2.31 -2.31
N GLU A 71 -10.02 1.12 -2.28
CA GLU A 71 -9.28 -0.15 -2.35
C GLU A 71 -8.63 -0.32 -3.73
N VAL A 72 -9.35 -0.03 -4.82
CA VAL A 72 -8.77 -0.03 -6.17
C VAL A 72 -7.62 0.97 -6.27
N ALA A 73 -7.79 2.17 -5.71
CA ALA A 73 -6.76 3.22 -5.74
C ALA A 73 -5.48 2.76 -5.03
N ALA A 74 -5.62 2.14 -3.85
CA ALA A 74 -4.50 1.57 -3.10
C ALA A 74 -3.79 0.44 -3.88
N GLN A 75 -4.56 -0.55 -4.36
CA GLN A 75 -4.01 -1.70 -5.09
C GLN A 75 -3.40 -1.34 -6.45
N ALA A 76 -3.97 -0.34 -7.13
CA ALA A 76 -3.49 0.10 -8.44
C ALA A 76 -2.43 1.21 -8.36
N TYR A 77 -2.11 1.71 -7.16
CA TYR A 77 -1.19 2.83 -6.90
C TYR A 77 -1.55 4.10 -7.68
N VAL A 78 -2.82 4.50 -7.60
CA VAL A 78 -3.35 5.72 -8.23
C VAL A 78 -4.22 6.50 -7.24
N SER A 79 -4.62 7.73 -7.59
CA SER A 79 -5.55 8.48 -6.77
C SER A 79 -7.00 7.95 -6.91
N PRO A 80 -7.84 8.05 -5.87
CA PRO A 80 -9.27 7.74 -5.97
C PRO A 80 -10.00 8.53 -7.07
N ALA A 81 -9.54 9.77 -7.34
CA ALA A 81 -10.06 10.59 -8.43
C ALA A 81 -9.79 9.97 -9.81
N ALA A 82 -8.63 9.34 -10.01
CA ALA A 82 -8.31 8.63 -11.25
C ALA A 82 -9.26 7.44 -11.46
N VAL A 83 -9.54 6.67 -10.40
CA VAL A 83 -10.49 5.54 -10.46
C VAL A 83 -11.90 6.01 -10.80
N ARG A 84 -12.37 7.10 -10.16
CA ARG A 84 -13.66 7.73 -10.52
C ARG A 84 -13.70 8.16 -11.98
N MET A 85 -12.59 8.70 -12.51
CA MET A 85 -12.50 9.07 -13.91
C MET A 85 -12.53 7.86 -14.85
N TRP A 86 -11.97 6.71 -14.47
CA TRP A 86 -12.11 5.47 -15.25
C TRP A 86 -13.57 5.04 -15.37
N ASN A 87 -14.32 5.10 -14.27
CA ASN A 87 -15.76 4.82 -14.27
C ASN A 87 -16.54 5.81 -15.12
N SER A 88 -16.26 7.10 -14.97
CA SER A 88 -16.90 8.16 -15.77
C SER A 88 -16.70 7.93 -17.27
N ARG A 89 -15.46 7.61 -17.70
CA ARG A 89 -15.15 7.28 -19.09
C ARG A 89 -15.89 6.03 -19.57
N ALA A 90 -15.91 4.96 -18.78
CA ALA A 90 -16.66 3.74 -19.11
C ALA A 90 -18.17 3.99 -19.22
N LYS A 91 -18.73 4.87 -18.38
CA LYS A 91 -20.14 5.30 -18.47
C LYS A 91 -20.45 6.04 -19.76
N GLN A 92 -19.46 6.71 -20.35
CA GLN A 92 -19.55 7.40 -21.64
C GLN A 92 -19.21 6.50 -22.84
N GLY A 93 -19.00 5.20 -22.65
CA GLY A 93 -18.60 4.28 -23.72
C GLY A 93 -17.13 4.43 -24.16
N LEU A 94 -16.33 5.20 -23.42
CA LEU A 94 -14.89 5.33 -23.63
C LEU A 94 -14.13 4.26 -22.86
N ASP A 95 -12.86 4.04 -23.23
CA ASP A 95 -12.01 3.11 -22.51
C ASP A 95 -11.80 3.55 -21.05
N GLY A 96 -12.18 2.65 -20.14
CA GLY A 96 -12.23 2.83 -18.70
C GLY A 96 -12.61 1.50 -18.01
N VAL A 97 -13.04 1.59 -16.75
CA VAL A 97 -13.51 0.44 -15.96
C VAL A 97 -14.89 0.76 -15.42
N ARG A 98 -15.90 -0.01 -15.79
CA ARG A 98 -17.29 0.20 -15.33
C ARG A 98 -17.42 -0.31 -13.90
N ALA A 99 -17.96 0.51 -13.01
CA ALA A 99 -18.36 0.04 -11.69
C ALA A 99 -19.72 -0.66 -11.73
N ILE A 100 -19.90 -1.61 -10.82
CA ILE A 100 -21.18 -2.20 -10.43
C ILE A 100 -21.76 -1.31 -9.32
N ASP A 101 -23.00 -0.89 -9.47
CA ASP A 101 -23.69 -0.12 -8.44
C ASP A 101 -24.14 -1.08 -7.32
N THR A 102 -23.60 -0.92 -6.10
CA THR A 102 -23.98 -1.67 -4.90
C THR A 102 -24.61 -0.72 -3.86
N PRO A 103 -25.32 -1.22 -2.83
CA PRO A 103 -26.02 -0.37 -1.85
C PRO A 103 -25.12 0.62 -1.10
N ASP A 104 -23.84 0.29 -0.95
CA ASP A 104 -22.80 1.08 -0.29
C ASP A 104 -22.01 1.97 -1.27
N GLY A 105 -22.31 1.92 -2.56
CA GLY A 105 -21.70 2.77 -3.60
C GLY A 105 -21.16 1.98 -4.79
N PRO A 106 -20.41 2.63 -5.70
CA PRO A 106 -19.84 1.95 -6.85
C PRO A 106 -18.66 1.04 -6.45
N ARG A 107 -18.75 -0.24 -6.83
CA ARG A 107 -17.66 -1.22 -6.66
C ARG A 107 -17.13 -1.70 -8.00
N PHE A 108 -15.87 -2.11 -8.02
CA PHE A 108 -15.13 -2.50 -9.21
C PHE A 108 -14.66 -3.93 -9.05
N ARG A 109 -14.94 -4.76 -10.05
CA ARG A 109 -14.33 -6.08 -10.14
C ARG A 109 -12.84 -5.93 -10.42
N TRP A 110 -12.00 -6.59 -9.63
CA TRP A 110 -10.56 -6.43 -9.76
C TRP A 110 -10.02 -6.92 -11.10
N GLY A 111 -10.58 -8.00 -11.66
CA GLY A 111 -10.24 -8.50 -13.00
C GLY A 111 -10.37 -7.44 -14.09
N ASP A 112 -11.47 -6.66 -14.09
CA ASP A 112 -11.69 -5.60 -15.09
C ASP A 112 -10.64 -4.47 -14.97
N VAL A 113 -10.19 -4.19 -13.73
CA VAL A 113 -9.12 -3.23 -13.46
C VAL A 113 -7.79 -3.75 -14.00
N LEU A 114 -7.47 -5.04 -13.78
CA LEU A 114 -6.26 -5.67 -14.30
C LEU A 114 -6.23 -5.64 -15.84
N GLU A 115 -7.33 -5.99 -16.49
CA GLU A 115 -7.47 -5.92 -17.94
C GLU A 115 -7.27 -4.50 -18.46
N TYR A 116 -7.90 -3.51 -17.82
CA TYR A 116 -7.73 -2.10 -18.19
C TYR A 116 -6.27 -1.65 -18.07
N LYS A 117 -5.58 -2.02 -16.98
CA LYS A 117 -4.15 -1.73 -16.81
C LYS A 117 -3.30 -2.40 -17.89
N LYS A 118 -3.62 -3.65 -18.26
CA LYS A 118 -2.96 -4.37 -19.37
C LYS A 118 -3.13 -3.63 -20.70
N ARG A 119 -4.37 -3.23 -21.05
CA ARG A 119 -4.66 -2.42 -22.26
C ARG A 119 -3.88 -1.10 -22.24
N ARG A 120 -3.85 -0.41 -21.11
CA ARG A 120 -3.14 0.88 -20.96
C ARG A 120 -1.62 0.73 -21.09
N ARG A 121 -1.04 -0.36 -20.58
CA ARG A 121 0.40 -0.65 -20.73
C ARG A 121 0.75 -0.93 -22.18
N ALA A 122 -0.06 -1.70 -22.90
CA ALA A 122 0.15 -2.01 -24.31
C ALA A 122 0.20 -0.73 -25.18
N ARG A 123 -0.70 0.22 -24.96
CA ARG A 123 -0.71 1.51 -25.68
C ARG A 123 0.48 2.42 -25.38
N ARG A 124 1.18 2.24 -24.26
CA ARG A 124 2.39 3.02 -23.92
C ARG A 124 3.66 2.46 -24.55
N ALA A 125 3.60 1.20 -24.98
CA ALA A 125 4.72 0.50 -25.62
C ALA A 125 4.71 0.64 -27.15
N GLN A 126 3.68 1.28 -27.70
CA GLN A 126 3.56 1.71 -29.09
C GLN A 126 3.95 3.19 -29.18
#